data_AF-A0A1L8CPJ8-F1
#
_entry.id   AF-A0A1L8CPJ8-F1
#
_cell.length_a   1.000
_cell.length_b   1.000
_cell.length_c   1.000
_cell.angle_alpha   90.00
_cell.angle_beta   90.00
_cell.angle_gamma   90.00
#
_symmetry.space_group_name_H-M   'P 1'
#
loop_
_entity.id
_entity.type
_entity.pdbx_description
1 polymer ?
#
loop_
_entity_poly.entity_id
_entity_poly.type
_entity_poly.pdbx_seq_one_letter_code
_entity_poly.pdbx_strand_id
1 'polypeptide(L)'
;MLNKRIIGKRIDLDDLHYEIEQLKAALMGVYDFIILFEKIYEDAGHHSTIRSLANLGRCAASNIADKLEFNLRQLERRKGDYLKSAATPNTGGAT
;
A
#
# COMPACT_ATOMS: atom_id res chain seq x y z
N MET A 1 -10.06 -1.24 -43.01
CA MET A 1 -9.26 -2.15 -42.16
C MET A 1 -9.27 -1.60 -40.74
N LEU A 2 -9.90 -2.32 -39.81
CA LEU A 2 -10.16 -1.85 -38.44
C LEU A 2 -9.06 -2.37 -37.51
N ASN A 3 -8.03 -1.57 -37.28
CA ASN A 3 -6.96 -1.96 -36.35
C ASN A 3 -7.40 -1.53 -34.93
N LYS A 4 -8.06 -2.45 -34.21
CA LYS A 4 -8.47 -2.29 -32.81
C LYS A 4 -7.21 -2.23 -31.93
N ARG A 5 -6.58 -1.05 -31.84
CA ARG A 5 -5.69 -0.71 -30.73
C ARG A 5 -6.56 -0.52 -29.48
N ILE A 6 -6.85 -1.62 -28.81
CA ILE A 6 -7.14 -1.57 -27.38
C ILE A 6 -5.81 -1.22 -26.73
N ILE A 7 -5.54 0.07 -26.58
CA ILE A 7 -4.47 0.59 -25.71
C ILE A 7 -5.00 0.40 -24.28
N GLY A 8 -5.07 -0.86 -23.85
CA GLY A 8 -5.06 -1.14 -22.42
C GLY A 8 -3.67 -0.80 -21.95
N LYS A 9 -3.52 0.20 -21.08
CA LYS A 9 -2.27 0.42 -20.35
C LYS A 9 -1.94 -0.89 -19.62
N ARG A 10 -1.10 -1.75 -20.22
CA ARG A 10 -0.39 -2.76 -19.45
C ARG A 10 0.55 -1.96 -18.57
N ILE A 11 0.16 -1.78 -17.31
CA ILE A 11 1.13 -1.44 -16.27
C ILE A 11 2.10 -2.61 -16.26
N ASP A 12 3.39 -2.33 -16.45
CA ASP A 12 4.41 -3.37 -16.46
C ASP A 12 4.44 -4.04 -15.07
N LEU A 13 4.78 -5.33 -15.04
CA LEU A 13 4.92 -6.06 -13.78
C LEU A 13 6.01 -5.40 -12.90
N ASP A 14 7.02 -4.82 -13.54
CA ASP A 14 8.10 -4.08 -12.89
C ASP A 14 7.60 -2.77 -12.28
N ASP A 15 6.78 -1.99 -13.00
CA ASP A 15 6.14 -0.77 -12.47
C ASP A 15 5.28 -1.09 -11.24
N LEU A 16 4.49 -2.17 -11.32
CA LEU A 16 3.65 -2.61 -10.21
C LEU A 16 4.49 -3.09 -9.02
N HIS A 17 5.61 -3.77 -9.27
CA HIS A 17 6.52 -4.18 -8.20
C HIS A 17 7.16 -2.97 -7.52
N TYR A 18 7.60 -1.98 -8.30
CA TYR A 18 8.17 -0.75 -7.79
C TYR A 18 7.15 0.03 -6.92
N GLU A 19 5.91 0.18 -7.38
CA GLU A 19 4.85 0.82 -6.59
C GLU A 19 4.61 0.12 -5.24
N ILE A 20 4.62 -1.21 -5.21
CA ILE A 20 4.48 -2.01 -3.98
C ILE A 20 5.61 -1.72 -3.00
N GLU A 21 6.87 -1.70 -3.46
CA GLU A 21 8.02 -1.45 -2.58
C GLU A 21 8.03 -0.01 -2.04
N GLN A 22 7.67 0.98 -2.86
CA GLN A 22 7.52 2.36 -2.41
C GLN A 22 6.44 2.49 -1.32
N LEU A 23 5.34 1.75 -1.46
CA LEU A 23 4.25 1.79 -0.50
C LEU A 23 4.62 1.10 0.83
N LYS A 24 5.40 0.00 0.78
CA LYS A 24 5.98 -0.62 1.98
C LYS A 24 6.92 0.32 2.72
N ALA A 25 7.80 1.02 1.99
CA ALA A 25 8.70 2.00 2.58
C ALA A 25 7.93 3.15 3.25
N ALA A 26 6.89 3.67 2.60
CA ALA A 26 6.01 4.67 3.20
C ALA A 26 5.32 4.15 4.47
N LEU A 27 4.83 2.91 4.45
CA LEU A 27 4.17 2.29 5.59
C LEU A 27 5.13 2.13 6.78
N MET A 28 6.37 1.69 6.55
CA MET A 28 7.40 1.62 7.60
C MET A 28 7.63 2.99 8.25
N GLY A 29 7.77 4.05 7.44
CA GLY A 29 7.92 5.41 7.96
C GLY A 29 6.73 5.87 8.81
N VAL A 30 5.50 5.46 8.48
CA VAL A 30 4.31 5.77 9.29
C VAL A 30 4.32 5.01 10.62
N TYR A 31 4.77 3.75 10.65
CA TYR A 31 4.91 3.02 11.91
C TYR A 31 5.96 3.64 12.83
N ASP A 32 7.07 4.17 12.29
CA ASP A 32 8.05 4.91 13.08
C ASP A 32 7.42 6.14 13.77
N PHE A 33 6.50 6.85 13.08
CA PHE A 33 5.74 7.95 13.68
C PHE A 33 4.78 7.48 14.79
N ILE A 34 4.13 6.34 14.62
CA ILE A 34 3.24 5.77 15.65
C ILE A 34 4.06 5.49 16.93
N ILE A 35 5.21 4.82 16.78
CA ILE A 35 6.13 4.52 17.89
C ILE A 35 6.62 5.80 18.56
N LEU A 36 6.97 6.83 17.77
CA LEU A 36 7.38 8.13 18.30
C LEU A 36 6.29 8.76 19.16
N PHE A 37 5.04 8.79 18.68
CA PHE A 37 3.94 9.37 19.45
C PHE A 37 3.58 8.55 20.69
N GLU A 38 3.71 7.22 20.65
CA GLU A 38 3.57 6.37 21.84
C GLU A 38 4.62 6.71 22.89
N LYS A 39 5.89 6.86 22.48
CA LYS A 39 6.96 7.28 23.38
C LYS A 39 6.72 8.67 23.97
N ILE A 40 6.32 9.65 23.17
CA ILE A 40 5.98 11.00 23.67
C ILE A 40 4.83 10.94 24.68
N TYR A 41 3.84 10.08 24.45
CA TYR A 41 2.72 9.90 25.36
C TYR A 41 3.16 9.33 26.72
N GLU A 42 4.06 8.34 26.71
CA GLU A 42 4.64 7.74 27.92
C GLU A 42 5.51 8.76 28.68
N ASP A 43 6.43 9.43 27.97
CA ASP A 43 7.36 10.42 28.53
C ASP A 43 6.64 11.66 29.11
N ALA A 44 5.44 11.98 28.61
CA ALA A 44 4.65 13.12 29.09
C ALA A 44 4.13 12.98 30.53
N GLY A 45 4.14 11.77 31.12
CA GLY A 45 3.71 11.53 32.50
C GLY A 45 2.31 12.07 32.81
N HIS A 46 2.23 13.13 33.64
CA HIS A 46 0.97 13.79 34.05
C HIS A 46 0.62 15.05 33.24
N HIS A 47 1.42 15.43 32.24
CA HIS A 47 1.13 16.58 31.38
C HIS A 47 0.00 16.24 30.39
N SER A 48 -1.24 16.47 30.82
CA SER A 48 -2.46 16.11 30.09
C SER A 48 -2.52 16.66 28.66
N THR A 49 -2.07 17.89 28.44
CA THR A 49 -2.03 18.50 27.10
C THR A 49 -1.06 17.76 26.17
N ILE A 50 0.15 17.43 26.65
CA ILE A 50 1.16 16.73 25.84
C ILE A 50 0.64 15.32 25.49
N ARG A 51 0.02 14.62 26.47
CA ARG A 51 -0.62 13.33 26.24
C ARG A 51 -1.73 13.40 25.20
N SER A 52 -2.60 14.40 25.27
CA SER A 52 -3.67 14.58 24.28
C SER A 52 -3.11 14.83 22.88
N LEU A 53 -2.08 15.66 22.74
CA LEU A 53 -1.42 15.90 21.45
C LEU A 53 -0.74 14.65 20.89
N ALA A 54 -0.03 13.89 21.74
CA ALA A 54 0.59 12.64 21.35
C ALA A 54 -0.44 11.61 20.88
N ASN A 55 -1.56 11.49 21.60
CA ASN A 55 -2.68 10.62 21.18
C ASN A 55 -3.27 11.04 19.84
N LEU A 56 -3.46 12.34 19.58
CA LEU A 56 -3.95 12.83 18.30
C LEU A 56 -2.98 12.50 17.16
N GLY A 57 -1.68 12.70 17.39
CA GLY A 57 -0.63 12.33 16.42
C GLY A 57 -0.64 10.84 16.10
N ARG A 58 -0.72 9.99 17.13
CA ARG A 58 -0.82 8.53 16.99
C ARG A 58 -2.06 8.13 16.18
N CYS A 59 -3.24 8.66 16.52
CA CYS A 59 -4.48 8.37 15.80
C CYS A 59 -4.42 8.81 14.33
N ALA A 60 -3.84 9.98 14.04
CA ALA A 60 -3.65 10.44 12.68
C ALA A 60 -2.73 9.52 11.88
N ALA A 61 -1.61 9.10 12.47
CA ALA A 61 -0.67 8.17 11.85
C ALA A 61 -1.29 6.79 11.61
N SER A 62 -2.05 6.24 12.56
CA SER A 62 -2.78 4.97 12.38
C SER A 62 -3.79 5.03 11.23
N ASN A 63 -4.56 6.12 11.11
CA ASN A 63 -5.49 6.30 10.00
C ASN A 63 -4.79 6.36 8.63
N ILE A 64 -3.55 6.87 8.57
CA ILE A 64 -2.75 6.86 7.35
C ILE A 64 -2.26 5.43 7.07
N ALA A 65 -1.76 4.72 8.09
CA ALA A 65 -1.31 3.34 7.96
C ALA A 65 -2.43 2.44 7.38
N ASP A 66 -3.65 2.51 7.91
CA ASP A 66 -4.80 1.74 7.44
C ASP A 66 -5.07 1.94 5.94
N LYS A 67 -4.97 3.19 5.46
CA LYS A 67 -5.16 3.54 4.04
C LYS A 67 -4.03 2.99 3.17
N LEU A 68 -2.78 3.11 3.63
CA LEU A 68 -1.62 2.60 2.90
C LEU A 68 -1.66 1.06 2.83
N GLU A 69 -1.97 0.39 3.93
CA GLU A 69 -2.14 -1.06 3.95
C GLU A 69 -3.28 -1.52 3.02
N PHE A 70 -4.40 -0.80 3.01
CA PHE A 70 -5.48 -1.11 2.08
C PHE A 70 -5.00 -1.05 0.63
N ASN A 71 -4.31 0.04 0.26
CA ASN A 71 -3.76 0.20 -1.08
C ASN A 71 -2.74 -0.89 -1.42
N LEU A 72 -1.88 -1.27 -0.46
CA LEU A 72 -0.89 -2.32 -0.63
C LEU A 72 -1.55 -3.65 -0.95
N ARG A 73 -2.58 -4.02 -0.18
CA ARG A 73 -3.39 -5.23 -0.43
C ARG A 73 -4.04 -5.21 -1.82
N GLN A 74 -4.50 -4.05 -2.30
CA GLN A 74 -5.06 -3.95 -3.66
C GLN A 74 -3.99 -4.17 -4.74
N LEU A 75 -2.79 -3.60 -4.58
CA LEU A 75 -1.70 -3.76 -5.54
C LEU A 75 -1.15 -5.19 -5.55
N GLU A 76 -0.99 -5.82 -4.39
CA GLU A 76 -0.56 -7.21 -4.28
C GLU A 76 -1.56 -8.18 -4.93
N ARG A 77 -2.87 -7.95 -4.74
CA ARG A 77 -3.91 -8.71 -5.46
C ARG A 77 -3.80 -8.56 -6.96
N ARG A 78 -3.68 -7.31 -7.45
CA ARG A 78 -3.50 -7.02 -8.89
C ARG A 78 -2.26 -7.72 -9.46
N LYS A 79 -1.16 -7.77 -8.69
CA LYS A 79 0.07 -8.49 -9.08
C LYS A 79 -0.20 -9.99 -9.19
N GLY A 80 -0.89 -10.56 -8.21
CA GLY A 80 -1.31 -11.97 -8.23
C GLY A 80 -2.20 -12.32 -9.40
N ASP A 81 -3.18 -11.48 -9.72
CA ASP A 81 -4.09 -11.70 -10.85
C ASP A 81 -3.36 -11.61 -12.20
N TYR A 82 -2.43 -10.67 -12.34
CA TYR A 82 -1.58 -10.56 -13.53
C TYR A 82 -0.76 -11.84 -13.75
N LEU A 83 -0.07 -12.31 -12.71
CA LEU A 83 0.73 -13.54 -12.76
C LEU A 83 -0.11 -14.77 -13.11
N LYS A 84 -1.33 -14.89 -12.57
CA LYS A 84 -2.26 -15.98 -12.91
C LYS A 84 -2.71 -15.92 -14.38
N SER A 85 -3.04 -14.73 -14.88
CA SER A 85 -3.45 -14.54 -16.28
C SER A 85 -2.34 -14.82 -17.28
N ALA A 86 -1.08 -14.58 -16.90
CA ALA A 86 0.09 -14.92 -17.69
C ALA A 86 0.40 -16.43 -17.68
N ALA A 87 0.00 -17.14 -16.62
CA ALA A 87 0.26 -18.57 -16.46
C ALA A 87 -0.77 -19.49 -17.14
N THR A 88 -1.96 -19.00 -17.51
CA THR A 88 -2.92 -19.79 -18.29
C THR A 88 -2.45 -19.88 -19.74
N PRO A 89 -2.07 -21.08 -20.24
CA PRO A 89 -1.70 -21.24 -21.64
C PRO A 89 -2.95 -20.97 -22.47
N ASN A 90 -2.76 -20.22 -23.55
CA ASN A 90 -3.77 -20.08 -24.58
C ASN A 90 -4.06 -21.48 -25.14
N THR A 91 -5.09 -22.16 -24.64
CA THR A 91 -5.67 -23.34 -25.29
C THR A 91 -6.39 -22.84 -26.54
N GLY A 92 -5.60 -22.36 -27.50
CA GLY A 92 -6.06 -22.11 -28.84
C GLY A 92 -6.69 -23.41 -29.32
N GLY A 93 -8.00 -23.36 -29.56
CA GLY A 93 -8.77 -24.48 -30.07
C GLY A 93 -8.07 -25.04 -31.29
N ALA A 94 -7.62 -26.27 -31.19
CA ALA A 94 -7.42 -27.11 -32.35
C ALA A 94 -8.83 -27.48 -32.84
N THR A 95 -9.27 -26.75 -33.87
CA THR A 95 -10.33 -27.19 -34.79
C THR A 95 -9.96 -28.50 -35.45
#